data_AF-A0A851P2K4-F1
#
_entry.id   AF-A0A851P2K4-F1
#
_cell.length_a   1.000
_cell.length_b   1.000
_cell.length_c   1.000
_cell.angle_alpha   90.00
_cell.angle_beta   90.00
_cell.angle_gamma   90.00
#
_symmetry.space_group_name_H-M   'P 1'
#
loop_
_entity.id
_entity.type
_entity.pdbx_description
1 polymer ?
#
loop_
_entity_poly.entity_id
_entity_poly.type
_entity_poly.pdbx_seq_one_letter_code
_entity_poly.pdbx_strand_id
1 'polypeptide(L)'
;LAIGNEHADQFVAPAWTGPPANLFQQARESHEFLHQSAKMLARQFHIPITDAQGIVRSCPACQQAGFGIGLGVNPKGLQPLQLWQMDVTHVPEFGRLKCVHVCIDTFSMLIWATAQ
;
A
#
# COMPACT_ATOMS: atom_id res chain seq x y z
N LEU A 1 -24.05 9.99 -41.61
CA LEU A 1 -24.59 9.19 -40.48
C LEU A 1 -24.28 9.77 -39.09
N ALA A 2 -23.36 10.73 -38.95
CA ALA A 2 -22.98 11.29 -37.63
C ALA A 2 -23.80 12.51 -37.16
N ILE A 3 -24.34 13.33 -38.08
CA ILE A 3 -25.07 14.58 -37.73
C ILE A 3 -26.43 14.28 -37.05
N GLY A 4 -27.06 13.15 -37.40
CA GLY A 4 -28.34 12.75 -36.80
C GLY A 4 -28.23 12.30 -35.34
N ASN A 5 -27.11 11.65 -34.99
CA ASN A 5 -26.89 11.17 -33.61
C ASN A 5 -26.54 12.32 -32.67
N GLU A 6 -25.80 13.33 -33.15
CA GLU A 6 -25.49 14.53 -32.35
C GLU A 6 -26.77 15.26 -31.90
N HIS A 7 -27.76 15.39 -32.79
CA HIS A 7 -29.05 15.97 -32.43
C HIS A 7 -29.82 15.05 -31.47
N ALA A 8 -29.82 13.73 -31.71
CA ALA A 8 -30.48 12.78 -30.81
C ALA A 8 -29.90 12.84 -29.38
N ASP A 9 -28.56 12.93 -29.26
CA ASP A 9 -27.85 13.01 -27.98
C ASP A 9 -28.12 14.35 -27.27
N GLN A 10 -28.25 15.46 -28.03
CA GLN A 10 -28.66 16.77 -27.50
C GLN A 10 -30.07 16.77 -26.91
N PHE A 11 -30.99 15.97 -27.44
CA PHE A 11 -32.36 15.87 -26.91
C PHE A 11 -32.49 14.88 -25.73
N VAL A 12 -31.52 13.99 -25.53
CA VAL A 12 -31.48 13.08 -24.35
C VAL A 12 -30.89 13.79 -23.12
N ALA A 13 -29.92 14.68 -23.31
CA ALA A 13 -29.18 15.32 -22.22
C ALA A 13 -30.03 16.17 -21.22
N PRO A 14 -31.06 16.95 -21.63
CA PRO A 14 -31.80 17.77 -20.68
C PRO A 14 -32.98 17.06 -19.99
N ALA A 15 -33.24 15.78 -20.31
CA ALA A 15 -34.46 15.08 -19.88
C ALA A 15 -34.25 14.01 -18.77
N TRP A 16 -33.06 13.92 -18.16
CA TRP A 16 -32.92 13.05 -16.99
C TRP A 16 -33.46 13.73 -15.73
N THR A 17 -34.74 13.49 -15.44
CA THR A 17 -35.44 13.95 -14.22
C THR A 17 -35.35 12.95 -13.06
N GLY A 18 -34.44 11.98 -13.14
CA GLY A 18 -34.21 11.03 -12.04
C GLY A 18 -33.62 11.74 -10.81
N PRO A 19 -33.79 11.18 -9.60
CA PRO A 19 -33.11 11.72 -8.41
C PRO A 19 -31.60 11.82 -8.70
N PRO A 20 -30.91 12.85 -8.17
CA PRO A 20 -29.48 13.00 -8.38
C PRO A 20 -28.81 11.68 -8.00
N ALA A 21 -28.10 11.10 -8.96
CA ALA A 21 -27.41 9.83 -8.78
C ALA A 21 -26.59 9.91 -7.49
N ASN A 22 -26.81 8.97 -6.56
CA ASN A 22 -26.01 8.92 -5.34
C ASN A 22 -24.60 8.43 -5.72
N LEU A 23 -23.73 9.38 -6.08
CA LEU A 23 -22.37 9.13 -6.55
C LEU A 23 -21.55 8.33 -5.54
N PHE A 24 -21.83 8.50 -4.24
CA PHE A 24 -21.21 7.72 -3.18
C PHE A 24 -21.62 6.24 -3.24
N GLN A 25 -22.92 5.97 -3.45
CA GLN A 25 -23.42 4.60 -3.60
C GLN A 25 -22.87 3.94 -4.87
N GLN A 26 -22.81 4.66 -5.99
CA GLN A 26 -22.19 4.16 -7.22
C GLN A 26 -20.69 3.88 -7.05
N ALA A 27 -19.98 4.75 -6.33
CA ALA A 27 -18.58 4.53 -5.99
C ALA A 27 -18.38 3.24 -5.17
N ARG A 28 -19.29 2.96 -4.24
CA ARG A 28 -19.28 1.73 -3.43
C ARG A 28 -19.51 0.48 -4.28
N GLU A 29 -20.54 0.49 -5.12
CA GLU A 29 -20.85 -0.63 -6.03
C GLU A 29 -19.71 -0.89 -7.03
N SER A 30 -19.15 0.18 -7.59
CA SER A 30 -18.03 0.08 -8.51
C SER A 30 -16.76 -0.45 -7.82
N HIS A 31 -16.49 -0.03 -6.58
CA HIS A 31 -15.39 -0.58 -5.79
C HIS A 31 -15.61 -2.05 -5.41
N GLU A 32 -16.85 -2.46 -5.10
CA GLU A 32 -17.18 -3.85 -4.79
C GLU A 32 -16.92 -4.77 -5.99
N PHE A 33 -17.13 -4.28 -7.21
CA PHE A 33 -16.87 -5.04 -8.43
C PHE A 33 -15.39 -5.03 -8.87
N LEU A 34 -14.71 -3.88 -8.79
CA LEU A 34 -13.37 -3.68 -9.40
C LEU A 34 -12.22 -3.52 -8.39
N HIS A 35 -12.51 -3.38 -7.10
CA HIS A 35 -11.54 -3.11 -6.03
C HIS A 35 -10.59 -1.94 -6.32
N GLN A 36 -11.07 -0.93 -7.04
CA GLN A 36 -10.28 0.23 -7.41
C GLN A 36 -9.84 1.11 -6.24
N SER A 37 -8.68 1.75 -6.36
CA SER A 37 -8.11 2.58 -5.29
C SER A 37 -8.96 3.82 -4.95
N ALA A 38 -8.83 4.31 -3.72
CA ALA A 38 -9.56 5.49 -3.23
C ALA A 38 -9.30 6.75 -4.09
N LYS A 39 -8.09 6.92 -4.62
CA LYS A 39 -7.75 8.05 -5.49
C LYS A 39 -8.52 8.01 -6.81
N MET A 40 -8.74 6.81 -7.34
CA MET A 40 -9.49 6.63 -8.58
C MET A 40 -10.99 6.85 -8.34
N LEU A 41 -11.55 6.32 -7.25
CA LEU A 41 -12.93 6.58 -6.83
C LEU A 41 -13.22 8.08 -6.66
N ALA A 42 -12.34 8.80 -5.96
CA ALA A 42 -12.50 10.25 -5.73
C ALA A 42 -12.53 11.03 -7.05
N ARG A 43 -11.71 10.63 -8.04
CA ARG A 43 -11.68 11.27 -9.36
C ARG A 43 -12.89 10.90 -10.22
N GLN A 44 -13.28 9.64 -10.24
CA GLN A 44 -14.34 9.14 -11.12
C GLN A 44 -15.71 9.61 -10.64
N PHE A 45 -15.99 9.49 -9.35
CA PHE A 45 -17.30 9.80 -8.77
C PHE A 45 -17.35 11.19 -8.14
N HIS A 46 -16.28 11.97 -8.24
CA HIS A 46 -16.19 13.34 -7.71
C HIS A 46 -16.54 13.43 -6.21
N ILE A 47 -16.26 12.36 -5.46
CA ILE A 47 -16.47 12.28 -4.01
C ILE A 47 -15.21 12.73 -3.25
N PRO A 48 -15.34 13.22 -2.01
CA PRO A 48 -14.19 13.52 -1.16
C PRO A 48 -13.25 12.32 -1.03
N ILE A 49 -11.95 12.58 -1.00
CA ILE A 49 -10.95 11.51 -0.84
C ILE A 49 -11.12 10.74 0.48
N THR A 50 -11.64 11.40 1.53
CA THR A 50 -11.97 10.79 2.82
C THR A 50 -13.06 9.72 2.68
N ASP A 51 -14.06 10.01 1.85
CA ASP A 51 -15.21 9.13 1.62
C ASP A 51 -14.78 7.92 0.77
N ALA A 52 -14.00 8.17 -0.27
CA ALA A 52 -13.39 7.12 -1.07
C ALA A 52 -12.44 6.22 -0.25
N GLN A 53 -11.67 6.80 0.68
CA GLN A 53 -10.87 6.04 1.64
C GLN A 53 -11.75 5.19 2.56
N GLY A 54 -12.88 5.73 3.02
CA GLY A 54 -13.89 4.99 3.80
C GLY A 54 -14.40 3.76 3.05
N ILE A 55 -14.77 3.92 1.78
CA ILE A 55 -15.22 2.81 0.91
C ILE A 55 -14.15 1.70 0.85
N VAL A 56 -12.91 2.04 0.49
CA VAL A 56 -11.81 1.06 0.40
C VAL A 56 -11.51 0.40 1.75
N ARG A 57 -11.46 1.19 2.83
CA ARG A 57 -11.20 0.68 4.19
C ARG A 57 -12.30 -0.25 4.67
N SER A 58 -13.55 -0.04 4.24
CA SER A 58 -14.68 -0.90 4.62
C SER A 58 -14.74 -2.22 3.83
N CYS A 59 -13.98 -2.36 2.74
CA CYS A 59 -13.99 -3.54 1.90
C CYS A 59 -13.20 -4.70 2.57
N PRO A 60 -13.85 -5.82 2.95
CA PRO A 60 -13.17 -6.92 3.65
C PRO A 60 -12.04 -7.57 2.82
N ALA A 61 -12.23 -7.67 1.50
CA ALA A 61 -11.20 -8.18 0.59
C ALA A 61 -9.96 -7.28 0.54
N CYS A 62 -10.14 -5.96 0.61
CA CYS A 62 -9.03 -5.00 0.63
C CYS A 62 -8.39 -4.84 2.01
N GLN A 63 -9.10 -5.11 3.10
CA GLN A 63 -8.55 -5.08 4.47
C GLN A 63 -7.50 -6.17 4.69
N GLN A 64 -7.69 -7.37 4.11
CA GLN A 64 -6.71 -8.46 4.20
C GLN A 64 -5.41 -8.15 3.44
N ALA A 65 -5.50 -7.28 2.43
CA ALA A 65 -4.34 -6.74 1.71
C ALA A 65 -3.63 -5.61 2.48
N GLY A 66 -3.96 -5.42 3.77
CA GLY A 66 -3.26 -4.49 4.64
C GLY A 66 -1.77 -4.70 4.53
N PHE A 67 -1.08 -3.69 3.99
CA PHE A 67 0.37 -3.63 4.00
C PHE A 67 0.83 -3.93 5.42
N GLY A 68 1.51 -5.07 5.58
CA GLY A 68 2.06 -5.54 6.83
C GLY A 68 3.16 -4.60 7.31
N ILE A 69 2.80 -3.40 7.73
CA ILE A 69 3.63 -2.59 8.58
C ILE A 69 3.47 -3.24 9.96
N GLY A 70 4.20 -4.33 10.17
CA GLY A 70 4.37 -4.86 11.50
C GLY A 70 4.88 -3.72 12.37
N LEU A 71 4.09 -3.31 13.37
CA LEU A 71 4.50 -2.31 14.36
C LEU A 71 5.63 -2.81 15.29
N GLY A 72 6.18 -3.99 15.00
CA GLY A 72 7.30 -4.57 15.71
C GLY A 72 8.60 -3.87 15.35
N VAL A 73 9.37 -3.50 16.37
CA VAL A 73 10.76 -3.08 16.23
C VAL A 73 11.68 -4.25 16.63
N ASN A 74 12.88 -4.30 16.08
CA ASN A 74 13.88 -5.27 16.52
C ASN A 74 14.26 -5.00 17.98
N PRO A 75 14.14 -5.99 18.89
CA PRO A 75 14.51 -5.81 20.29
C PRO A 75 16.02 -5.56 20.44
N LYS A 76 16.39 -4.86 21.52
CA LYS A 76 17.78 -4.56 21.88
C LYS A 76 18.05 -4.99 23.32
N GLY A 77 19.31 -5.31 23.61
CA GLY A 77 19.78 -5.51 24.97
C GLY A 77 19.59 -4.25 25.82
N LEU A 78 19.34 -4.44 27.10
CA LEU A 78 19.27 -3.40 28.14
C LEU A 78 20.62 -3.17 28.83
N GLN A 79 21.57 -4.09 28.66
CA GLN A 79 22.94 -4.01 29.17
C GLN A 79 23.92 -4.67 28.18
N PRO A 80 25.23 -4.36 28.27
CA PRO A 80 26.23 -4.98 27.41
C PRO A 80 26.21 -6.51 27.55
N LEU A 81 26.51 -7.21 26.45
CA LEU A 81 26.61 -8.66 26.39
C LEU A 81 25.27 -9.41 26.59
N GLN A 82 24.13 -8.71 26.62
CA GLN A 82 22.81 -9.33 26.83
C GLN A 82 22.20 -9.88 25.55
N LEU A 83 22.28 -9.15 24.44
CA LEU A 83 21.64 -9.52 23.18
C LEU A 83 22.53 -9.14 22.01
N TRP A 84 22.87 -10.14 21.20
CA TRP A 84 23.68 -9.99 20.01
C TRP A 84 22.86 -10.32 18.77
N GLN A 85 23.10 -9.60 17.68
CA GLN A 85 22.61 -9.94 16.35
C GLN A 85 23.78 -10.43 15.51
N MET A 86 23.59 -11.53 14.78
CA MET A 86 24.59 -12.10 13.89
C MET A 86 24.00 -12.22 12.50
N ASP A 87 24.77 -11.84 11.48
CA ASP A 87 24.45 -12.10 10.09
C ASP A 87 25.74 -12.33 9.28
N VAL A 88 25.61 -12.77 8.03
CA VAL A 88 26.72 -12.93 7.09
C VAL A 88 26.55 -11.95 5.95
N THR A 89 27.60 -11.21 5.64
CA THR A 89 27.66 -10.37 4.45
C THR A 89 28.75 -10.85 3.50
N HIS A 90 28.55 -10.63 2.20
CA HIS A 90 29.51 -11.02 1.19
C HIS A 90 30.39 -9.83 0.78
N VAL A 91 31.70 -9.97 0.97
CA VAL A 91 32.73 -8.98 0.58
C VAL A 91 33.62 -9.60 -0.50
N PRO A 92 33.33 -9.37 -1.81
CA PRO A 92 34.03 -10.02 -2.91
C PRO A 92 35.55 -9.83 -2.90
N GLU A 93 36.04 -8.73 -2.35
CA GLU A 93 37.46 -8.36 -2.23
C GLU A 93 38.25 -9.38 -1.40
N PHE A 94 37.59 -10.16 -0.54
CA PHE A 94 38.22 -11.24 0.24
C PHE A 94 38.30 -12.59 -0.51
N GLY A 95 37.82 -12.66 -1.75
CA GLY A 95 38.00 -13.82 -2.62
C GLY A 95 37.35 -15.10 -2.07
N ARG A 96 38.16 -16.10 -1.71
CA ARG A 96 37.65 -17.33 -1.07
C ARG A 96 37.07 -17.05 0.31
N LEU A 97 37.57 -16.03 1.00
CA LEU A 97 37.13 -15.62 2.33
C LEU A 97 35.98 -14.60 2.31
N LYS A 98 35.22 -14.55 1.21
CA LYS A 98 34.20 -13.52 0.97
C LYS A 98 33.03 -13.56 1.94
N CYS A 99 32.84 -14.63 2.70
CA CYS A 99 31.75 -14.76 3.66
C CYS A 99 32.20 -14.15 5.00
N VAL A 100 31.79 -12.90 5.25
CA VAL A 100 32.12 -12.21 6.50
C VAL A 100 30.98 -12.42 7.48
N HIS A 101 31.24 -13.21 8.53
CA HIS A 101 30.34 -13.35 9.66
C HIS A 101 30.49 -12.14 10.57
N VAL A 102 29.39 -11.42 10.83
CA VAL A 102 29.37 -10.21 11.65
C VAL A 102 28.43 -10.42 12.83
N CYS A 103 28.91 -10.19 14.04
CA CYS A 103 28.13 -10.15 15.26
C CYS A 103 28.17 -8.73 15.83
N ILE A 104 27.01 -8.18 16.23
CA ILE A 104 26.91 -6.88 16.90
C ILE A 104 26.16 -7.03 18.23
N ASP A 105 26.75 -6.50 19.30
CA ASP A 105 26.05 -6.32 20.56
C ASP A 105 25.04 -5.18 20.43
N THR A 106 23.75 -5.48 20.60
CA THR A 106 22.66 -4.53 20.30
C THR A 106 22.56 -3.36 21.30
N PHE A 107 23.26 -3.43 22.43
CA PHE A 107 23.30 -2.38 23.46
C PHE A 107 24.53 -1.47 23.28
N SER A 108 25.72 -2.04 23.34
CA SER A 108 27.02 -1.34 23.30
C SER A 108 27.52 -1.04 21.89
N MET A 109 26.88 -1.61 20.86
CA MET A 109 27.29 -1.50 19.46
C MET A 109 28.70 -2.05 19.17
N LEU A 110 29.23 -2.92 20.04
CA LEU A 110 30.48 -3.63 19.77
C LEU A 110 30.28 -4.59 18.60
N ILE A 111 31.21 -4.54 17.64
CA ILE A 111 31.18 -5.36 16.43
C ILE A 111 32.33 -6.36 16.46
N TRP A 112 32.03 -7.61 16.14
CA TRP A 112 32.99 -8.67 15.86
C TRP A 112 32.77 -9.17 14.43
N ALA A 113 33.84 -9.28 13.64
CA ALA A 113 33.75 -9.76 12.26
C ALA A 113 34.87 -10.76 11.92
N THR A 114 34.52 -11.85 11.24
CA THR A 114 35.46 -12.87 10.78
C THR A 114 35.20 -13.23 9.33
N ALA A 115 36.23 -13.11 8.49
CA ALA A 115 36.20 -13.56 7.10
C ALA A 115 36.47 -15.08 7.02
N GLN A 116 35.65 -15.80 6.24
CA GLN A 116 35.72 -17.25 6.04
C GLN A 116 35.57 -17.62 4.57
#